data_AF-A0A1H0MZE2-F1
#
_entry.id   AF-A0A1H0MZE2-F1
#
_cell.length_a   1.000
_cell.length_b   1.000
_cell.length_c   1.000
_cell.angle_alpha   90.00
_cell.angle_beta   90.00
_cell.angle_gamma   90.00
#
_symmetry.space_group_name_H-M   'P 1'
#
loop_
_entity.id
_entity.type
_entity.pdbx_description
1 polymer ?
#
loop_
_entity_poly.entity_id
_entity_poly.type
_entity_poly.pdbx_seq_one_letter_code
_entity_poly.pdbx_strand_id
1 'polypeptide(L)'
;MRKNHNKNNGAWAAVFSLTKELYLLGKAVRVLGSWTAKIDRDISEIKKSVKRTEKKKPLLLLAIPKPCDGELYRNWTLDNYAKKVDEEHAEMFEAYVKWRATGEEADRHEFLRECTDSIVAITSFMNKAGADIHERQKVLCEVNNSNATRDNGKRFKKGA
;
A
#
# COMPACT_ATOMS: atom_id res chain seq x y z
N MET A 1 -25.97 -76.62 43.51
CA MET A 1 -26.15 -75.94 42.21
C MET A 1 -26.09 -74.43 42.39
N ARG A 2 -24.96 -73.76 42.13
CA ARG A 2 -24.89 -72.30 41.98
C ARG A 2 -23.67 -71.94 41.11
N LYS A 3 -23.86 -71.84 39.79
CA LYS A 3 -22.97 -71.16 38.86
C LYS A 3 -23.86 -70.56 37.77
N ASN A 4 -24.01 -69.22 37.74
CA ASN A 4 -24.30 -68.42 36.54
C ASN A 4 -24.65 -66.93 36.82
N HIS A 5 -23.90 -66.22 37.67
CA HIS A 5 -24.16 -64.78 37.89
C HIS A 5 -22.90 -63.89 37.86
N ASN A 6 -21.92 -64.19 36.99
CA ASN A 6 -20.74 -63.31 36.88
C ASN A 6 -20.25 -63.00 35.46
N LYS A 7 -20.98 -63.39 34.41
CA LYS A 7 -20.63 -63.02 33.01
C LYS A 7 -21.30 -61.73 32.52
N ASN A 8 -22.42 -61.31 33.12
CA ASN A 8 -23.13 -60.11 32.68
C ASN A 8 -22.50 -58.81 33.18
N ASN A 9 -21.84 -58.79 34.34
CA ASN A 9 -21.32 -57.55 34.93
C ASN A 9 -20.16 -56.94 34.13
N GLY A 10 -19.31 -57.77 33.50
CA GLY A 10 -18.22 -57.29 32.63
C GLY A 10 -18.69 -56.74 31.29
N ALA A 11 -19.76 -57.31 30.72
CA ALA A 11 -20.35 -56.83 29.47
C ALA A 11 -21.00 -55.45 29.64
N TRP A 12 -21.73 -55.23 30.74
CA TRP A 12 -22.30 -53.93 31.06
C TRP A 12 -21.23 -52.87 31.32
N ALA A 13 -20.16 -53.19 32.05
CA ALA A 13 -19.04 -52.27 32.29
C ALA A 13 -18.35 -51.84 30.98
N ALA A 14 -18.14 -52.77 30.04
CA ALA A 14 -17.58 -52.46 28.72
C ALA A 14 -18.50 -51.55 27.90
N VAL A 15 -19.81 -51.81 27.89
CA VAL A 15 -20.81 -50.97 27.22
C VAL A 15 -20.88 -49.56 27.83
N PHE A 16 -20.80 -49.44 29.16
CA PHE A 16 -20.74 -48.16 29.86
C PHE A 16 -19.44 -47.37 29.55
N SER A 17 -18.30 -48.07 29.39
CA SER A 17 -17.03 -47.44 28.98
C SER A 17 -17.10 -46.91 27.55
N LEU A 18 -17.58 -47.74 26.61
CA LEU A 18 -17.76 -47.37 25.20
C LEU A 18 -18.72 -46.18 25.02
N THR A 19 -19.82 -46.15 25.77
CA THR A 19 -20.77 -45.03 25.73
C THR A 19 -20.17 -43.72 26.26
N LYS A 20 -19.32 -43.79 27.30
CA LYS A 20 -18.59 -42.63 27.82
C LYS A 20 -17.54 -42.12 26.83
N GLU A 21 -16.80 -43.01 26.19
CA GLU A 21 -15.83 -42.66 25.15
C GLU A 21 -16.50 -42.01 23.93
N LEU A 22 -17.60 -42.59 23.44
CA LEU A 22 -18.40 -42.01 22.36
C LEU A 22 -18.96 -40.62 22.72
N TYR A 23 -19.41 -40.44 23.96
CA TYR A 23 -19.88 -39.14 24.45
C TYR A 23 -18.76 -38.08 24.49
N LEU A 24 -17.57 -38.46 24.97
CA LEU A 24 -16.41 -37.57 24.98
C LEU A 24 -15.92 -37.23 23.57
N LEU A 25 -15.95 -38.21 22.66
CA LEU A 25 -15.60 -38.01 21.26
C LEU A 25 -16.59 -37.06 20.57
N GLY A 26 -17.89 -37.21 20.84
CA GLY A 26 -18.93 -36.29 20.39
C GLY A 26 -18.73 -34.85 20.89
N LYS A 27 -18.29 -34.68 22.15
CA LYS A 27 -17.91 -33.36 22.67
C LYS A 27 -16.69 -32.77 21.97
N ALA A 28 -15.64 -33.58 21.77
CA ALA A 28 -14.43 -33.15 21.08
C ALA A 28 -14.71 -32.71 19.64
N VAL A 29 -15.51 -33.48 18.90
CA VAL A 29 -15.96 -33.14 17.54
C VAL A 29 -16.73 -31.81 17.52
N ARG A 30 -17.62 -31.57 18.50
CA ARG A 30 -18.35 -30.30 18.60
C ARG A 30 -17.42 -29.11 18.87
N VAL A 31 -16.44 -29.27 19.75
CA VAL A 31 -15.45 -28.22 20.05
C VAL A 31 -14.61 -27.91 18.82
N LEU A 32 -14.09 -28.94 18.14
CA LEU A 32 -13.33 -28.79 16.91
C LEU A 32 -14.15 -28.09 15.82
N GLY A 33 -15.42 -28.48 15.63
CA GLY A 33 -16.33 -27.81 14.69
C GLY A 33 -16.58 -26.34 15.02
N SER A 34 -16.60 -25.97 16.30
CA SER A 34 -16.73 -24.56 16.71
C SER A 34 -15.46 -23.75 16.42
N TRP A 35 -14.28 -24.38 16.56
CA TRP A 35 -13.00 -23.74 16.29
C TRP A 35 -12.77 -23.54 14.80
N THR A 36 -13.09 -24.54 13.96
CA THR A 36 -12.99 -24.40 12.50
C THR A 36 -13.92 -23.30 11.99
N ALA A 37 -15.17 -23.24 12.47
CA ALA A 37 -16.10 -22.18 12.10
C ALA A 37 -15.63 -20.77 12.51
N LYS A 38 -14.89 -20.67 13.62
CA LYS A 38 -14.27 -19.41 14.06
C LYS A 38 -13.11 -19.02 13.14
N ILE A 39 -12.20 -19.96 12.85
CA ILE A 39 -11.06 -19.73 11.95
C ILE A 39 -11.54 -19.30 10.56
N ASP A 40 -12.57 -19.95 10.01
CA ASP A 40 -13.14 -19.59 8.72
C ASP A 40 -13.71 -18.16 8.69
N ARG A 41 -14.33 -17.74 9.81
CA ARG A 41 -14.82 -16.37 9.97
C ARG A 41 -13.67 -15.36 10.00
N ASP A 42 -12.65 -15.63 10.81
CA ASP A 42 -11.49 -14.76 10.96
C ASP A 42 -10.74 -14.63 9.61
N ILE A 43 -10.57 -15.73 8.88
CA ILE A 43 -9.99 -15.73 7.52
C ILE A 43 -10.85 -14.89 6.56
N SER A 44 -12.17 -15.00 6.61
CA SER A 44 -13.08 -14.22 5.78
C SER A 44 -12.98 -12.72 6.06
N GLU A 45 -12.88 -12.33 7.33
CA GLU A 45 -12.69 -10.94 7.76
C GLU A 45 -11.33 -10.38 7.35
N ILE A 46 -10.26 -11.16 7.49
CA ILE A 46 -8.92 -10.80 6.99
C ILE A 46 -8.96 -10.61 5.48
N LYS A 47 -9.54 -11.54 4.71
CA LYS A 47 -9.66 -11.41 3.25
C LYS A 47 -10.45 -10.16 2.84
N LYS A 48 -11.55 -9.85 3.52
CA LYS A 48 -12.32 -8.62 3.29
C LYS A 48 -11.50 -7.38 3.60
N SER A 49 -10.72 -7.39 4.68
CA SER A 49 -9.86 -6.28 5.09
C SER A 49 -8.72 -6.06 4.11
N VAL A 50 -8.01 -7.12 3.69
CA VAL A 50 -6.99 -7.06 2.63
C VAL A 50 -7.59 -6.51 1.33
N LYS A 51 -8.75 -7.02 0.89
CA LYS A 51 -9.41 -6.52 -0.33
C LYS A 51 -9.84 -5.06 -0.21
N ARG A 52 -10.24 -4.60 0.98
CA ARG A 52 -10.52 -3.18 1.25
C ARG A 52 -9.24 -2.34 1.20
N THR A 53 -8.12 -2.84 1.71
CA THR A 53 -6.81 -2.17 1.65
C THR A 53 -6.25 -2.14 0.23
N GLU A 54 -6.43 -3.20 -0.56
CA GLU A 54 -6.06 -3.23 -1.98
C GLU A 54 -6.93 -2.31 -2.84
N LYS A 55 -8.25 -2.28 -2.60
CA LYS A 55 -9.15 -1.33 -3.26
C LYS A 55 -8.93 0.11 -2.80
N LYS A 56 -8.43 0.29 -1.57
CA LYS A 56 -7.87 1.53 -1.04
C LYS A 56 -6.35 1.58 -1.24
N LYS A 57 -5.79 1.02 -2.32
CA LYS A 57 -4.68 1.73 -2.96
C LYS A 57 -5.32 3.05 -3.37
N PRO A 58 -5.14 4.11 -2.57
CA PRO A 58 -5.89 5.30 -2.82
C PRO A 58 -5.41 5.78 -4.19
N LEU A 59 -6.15 6.68 -4.80
CA LEU A 59 -5.59 7.56 -5.81
C LEU A 59 -4.26 8.24 -5.36
N LEU A 60 -3.79 8.05 -4.11
CA LEU A 60 -2.42 8.19 -3.59
C LEU A 60 -1.36 7.29 -4.26
N LEU A 61 -1.72 6.34 -5.12
CA LEU A 61 -0.86 5.99 -6.27
C LEU A 61 -0.91 7.12 -7.32
N LEU A 62 -0.92 8.36 -6.82
CA LEU A 62 -0.81 9.61 -7.54
C LEU A 62 0.50 9.49 -8.29
N ALA A 63 0.43 9.60 -9.61
CA ALA A 63 1.51 9.35 -10.53
C ALA A 63 2.80 10.01 -10.06
N ILE A 64 3.72 9.23 -9.46
CA ILE A 64 5.10 9.67 -9.49
C ILE A 64 5.47 9.71 -10.96
N PRO A 65 5.92 10.87 -11.46
CA PRO A 65 6.21 11.01 -12.87
C PRO A 65 7.15 9.92 -13.34
N LYS A 66 6.92 9.47 -14.57
CA LYS A 66 7.89 8.57 -15.20
C LYS A 66 9.09 9.40 -15.63
N PRO A 67 10.31 8.87 -15.46
CA PRO A 67 11.48 9.53 -16.00
C PRO A 67 11.45 9.52 -17.54
N CYS A 68 12.06 10.53 -18.14
CA CYS A 68 12.43 10.55 -19.55
C CYS A 68 13.77 9.82 -19.71
N ASP A 69 13.71 8.52 -19.94
CA ASP A 69 14.87 7.62 -20.07
C ASP A 69 14.82 6.73 -21.32
N GLY A 70 14.01 7.12 -22.31
CA GLY A 70 13.92 6.46 -23.61
C GLY A 70 15.18 6.65 -24.49
N GLU A 71 15.13 6.11 -25.71
CA GLU A 71 16.29 6.04 -26.62
C GLU A 71 17.00 7.38 -26.88
N LEU A 72 16.25 8.49 -26.92
CA LEU A 72 16.79 9.84 -27.08
C LEU A 72 17.82 10.20 -25.98
N TYR A 73 17.64 9.65 -24.78
CA TYR A 73 18.45 9.94 -23.60
C TYR A 73 19.54 8.89 -23.33
N ARG A 74 19.70 7.89 -24.22
CA ARG A 74 20.59 6.73 -24.00
C ARG A 74 22.03 7.11 -23.63
N ASN A 75 22.53 8.19 -24.21
CA ASN A 75 23.91 8.68 -24.02
C ASN A 75 24.00 9.86 -23.05
N TRP A 76 22.90 10.25 -22.41
CA TRP A 76 22.92 11.35 -21.46
C TRP A 76 23.68 10.95 -20.20
N THR A 77 24.61 11.82 -19.81
CA THR A 77 25.31 11.77 -18.54
C THR A 77 24.45 12.37 -17.43
N LEU A 78 24.88 12.22 -16.18
CA LEU A 78 24.24 12.88 -15.05
C LEU A 78 24.20 14.42 -15.23
N ASP A 79 25.27 15.00 -15.77
CA ASP A 79 25.37 16.44 -16.06
C ASP A 79 24.40 16.90 -17.16
N ASN A 80 24.11 16.04 -18.15
CA ASN A 80 23.09 16.35 -19.16
C ASN A 80 21.71 16.48 -18.53
N TYR A 81 21.35 15.58 -17.61
CA TYR A 81 20.09 15.66 -16.88
C TYR A 81 20.05 16.87 -15.94
N ALA A 82 21.17 17.22 -15.29
CA ALA A 82 21.25 18.42 -14.46
C ALA A 82 21.01 19.71 -15.28
N LYS A 83 21.59 19.79 -16.48
CA LYS A 83 21.33 20.90 -17.42
C LYS A 83 19.88 20.96 -17.88
N LYS A 84 19.25 19.80 -18.12
CA LYS A 84 17.83 19.76 -18.49
C LYS A 84 16.92 20.26 -17.36
N VAL A 85 17.28 20.02 -16.10
CA VAL A 85 16.55 20.62 -14.96
C VAL A 85 16.64 22.15 -14.97
N ASP A 86 17.79 22.71 -15.33
CA ASP A 86 18.00 24.17 -15.41
C ASP A 86 17.22 24.79 -16.59
N GLU A 87 17.23 24.12 -17.75
CA GLU A 87 16.45 24.50 -18.94
C GLU A 87 14.95 24.59 -18.64
N GLU A 88 14.39 23.52 -18.06
CA GLU A 88 12.96 23.43 -17.73
C GLU A 88 12.57 24.41 -16.61
N HIS A 89 13.50 24.72 -15.71
CA HIS A 89 13.30 25.77 -14.71
C HIS A 89 13.22 27.17 -15.35
N ALA A 90 14.07 27.45 -16.33
CA ALA A 90 14.05 28.70 -17.08
C ALA A 90 12.74 28.85 -17.88
N GLU A 91 12.33 27.81 -18.61
CA GLU A 91 11.07 27.79 -19.38
C GLU A 91 9.85 28.00 -18.46
N MET A 92 9.81 27.32 -17.31
CA MET A 92 8.77 27.53 -16.29
C MET A 92 8.74 28.97 -15.77
N PHE A 93 9.90 29.58 -15.54
CA PHE A 93 9.97 30.96 -15.08
C PHE A 93 9.53 31.97 -16.15
N GLU A 94 9.91 31.75 -17.42
CA GLU A 94 9.45 32.57 -18.55
C GLU A 94 7.92 32.49 -18.72
N ALA A 95 7.35 31.29 -18.65
CA ALA A 95 5.90 31.08 -18.70
C ALA A 95 5.18 31.76 -17.53
N TYR A 96 5.76 31.71 -16.32
CA TYR A 96 5.25 32.45 -15.16
C TYR A 96 5.25 33.96 -15.38
N VAL A 97 6.37 34.53 -15.85
CA VAL A 97 6.49 35.98 -16.12
C VAL A 97 5.45 36.42 -17.16
N LYS A 98 5.29 35.63 -18.23
CA LYS A 98 4.28 35.88 -19.26
C LYS A 98 2.88 35.87 -18.67
N TRP A 99 2.50 34.81 -17.95
CA TRP A 99 1.19 34.72 -17.30
C TRP A 99 0.94 35.88 -16.33
N ARG A 100 1.95 36.31 -15.57
CA ARG A 100 1.83 37.46 -14.66
C ARG A 100 1.62 38.79 -15.39
N ALA A 101 2.14 38.93 -16.60
CA ALA A 101 1.97 40.12 -17.42
C ALA A 101 0.60 40.16 -18.12
N THR A 102 0.11 39.02 -18.60
CA THR A 102 -1.12 38.94 -19.40
C THR A 102 -2.37 38.68 -18.57
N GLY A 103 -2.26 37.83 -17.53
CA GLY A 103 -3.40 37.35 -16.76
C GLY A 103 -4.29 36.33 -17.50
N GLU A 104 -3.88 35.90 -18.70
CA GLU A 104 -4.67 35.02 -19.57
C GLU A 104 -4.64 33.56 -19.10
N GLU A 105 -5.78 32.86 -19.20
CA GLU A 105 -5.88 31.46 -18.76
C GLU A 105 -5.02 30.50 -19.62
N ALA A 106 -4.84 30.81 -20.91
CA ALA A 106 -3.97 30.04 -21.79
C ALA A 106 -2.50 30.10 -21.31
N ASP A 107 -2.04 31.27 -20.88
CA ASP A 107 -0.68 31.43 -20.34
C ASP A 107 -0.54 30.78 -18.95
N ARG A 108 -1.61 30.79 -18.13
CA ARG A 108 -1.67 30.02 -16.89
C ARG A 108 -1.52 28.52 -17.16
N HIS A 109 -2.23 28.01 -18.16
CA HIS A 109 -2.15 26.62 -18.56
C HIS A 109 -0.75 26.24 -19.03
N GLU A 110 -0.08 27.10 -19.81
CA GLU A 110 1.31 26.88 -20.22
C GLU A 110 2.24 26.83 -19.00
N PHE A 111 2.14 27.78 -18.08
CA PHE A 111 2.90 27.77 -16.84
C PHE A 111 2.71 26.45 -16.05
N LEU A 112 1.49 25.92 -15.98
CA LEU A 112 1.23 24.63 -15.32
C LEU A 112 1.86 23.44 -16.06
N ARG A 113 1.98 23.50 -17.39
CA ARG A 113 2.70 22.50 -18.18
C ARG A 113 4.18 22.54 -17.87
N GLU A 114 4.81 23.71 -17.93
CA GLU A 114 6.23 23.87 -17.63
C GLU A 114 6.58 23.52 -16.18
N CYS A 115 5.66 23.78 -15.23
CA CYS A 115 5.79 23.26 -13.86
C CYS A 115 5.83 21.74 -13.84
N THR A 116 5.04 21.08 -14.67
CA THR A 116 4.99 19.61 -14.75
C THR A 116 6.23 19.05 -15.42
N ASP A 117 6.71 19.68 -16.49
CA ASP A 117 7.93 19.28 -17.19
C ASP A 117 9.18 19.44 -16.29
N SER A 118 9.24 20.50 -15.48
CA SER A 118 10.21 20.63 -14.38
C SER A 118 10.19 19.45 -13.40
N ILE A 119 9.01 18.98 -12.97
CA ILE A 119 8.90 17.81 -12.07
C ILE A 119 9.39 16.54 -12.78
N VAL A 120 9.07 16.37 -14.08
CA VAL A 120 9.53 15.24 -14.89
C VAL A 120 11.06 15.27 -15.06
N ALA A 121 11.65 16.45 -15.31
CA ALA A 121 13.09 16.61 -15.45
C ALA A 121 13.83 16.24 -14.16
N ILE A 122 13.35 16.72 -13.01
CA ILE A 122 13.88 16.33 -11.69
C ILE A 122 13.74 14.83 -11.46
N THR A 123 12.58 14.25 -11.82
CA THR A 123 12.36 12.81 -11.70
C THR A 123 13.34 12.01 -12.57
N SER A 124 13.60 12.47 -13.78
CA SER A 124 14.55 11.87 -14.71
C SER A 124 15.98 11.97 -14.21
N PHE A 125 16.33 13.11 -13.61
CA PHE A 125 17.62 13.32 -12.97
C PHE A 125 17.84 12.40 -11.77
N MET A 126 16.85 12.28 -10.88
CA MET A 126 16.87 11.32 -9.77
C MET A 126 17.02 9.87 -10.27
N ASN A 127 16.31 9.51 -11.35
CA ASN A 127 16.42 8.19 -11.96
C ASN A 127 17.84 7.92 -12.48
N LYS A 128 18.47 8.90 -13.14
CA LYS A 128 19.86 8.78 -13.60
C LYS A 128 20.86 8.69 -12.45
N ALA A 129 20.55 9.31 -11.31
CA ALA A 129 21.33 9.19 -10.08
C ALA A 129 21.17 7.82 -9.36
N GLY A 130 20.32 6.93 -9.88
CA GLY A 130 20.13 5.58 -9.37
C GLY A 130 18.89 5.39 -8.48
N ALA A 131 18.11 6.44 -8.22
CA ALA A 131 16.92 6.33 -7.39
C ALA A 131 15.77 5.73 -8.20
N ASP A 132 15.33 4.53 -7.83
CA ASP A 132 14.16 3.89 -8.44
C ASP A 132 12.83 4.49 -7.95
N ILE A 133 11.70 3.96 -8.42
CA ILE A 133 10.38 4.47 -8.02
C ILE A 133 10.11 4.33 -6.52
N HIS A 134 10.61 3.28 -5.87
CA HIS A 134 10.38 3.04 -4.45
C HIS A 134 11.20 3.99 -3.58
N GLU A 135 12.44 4.26 -3.96
CA GLU A 135 13.27 5.25 -3.30
C GLU A 135 12.67 6.66 -3.45
N ARG A 136 12.21 7.02 -4.66
CA ARG A 136 11.51 8.30 -4.88
C ARG A 136 10.24 8.43 -4.04
N GLN A 137 9.45 7.34 -3.89
CA GLN A 137 8.29 7.31 -2.99
C GLN A 137 8.67 7.57 -1.54
N LYS A 138 9.72 6.88 -1.08
CA LYS A 138 10.19 6.98 0.30
C LYS A 138 10.65 8.41 0.61
N VAL A 139 11.50 8.98 -0.23
CA VAL A 139 11.99 10.36 -0.09
C VAL A 139 10.84 11.36 -0.09
N LEU A 140 9.86 11.20 -0.99
CA LEU A 140 8.67 12.06 -1.03
C LEU A 140 7.88 12.00 0.30
N CYS A 141 7.65 10.81 0.84
CA CYS A 141 6.99 10.65 2.13
C CYS A 141 7.77 11.29 3.28
N GLU A 142 9.09 11.11 3.32
CA GLU A 142 9.97 11.69 4.35
C GLU A 142 9.95 13.22 4.30
N VAL A 143 10.09 13.81 3.11
CA VAL A 143 10.03 15.26 2.90
C VAL A 143 8.65 15.82 3.27
N ASN A 144 7.57 15.13 2.90
CA ASN A 144 6.22 15.55 3.26
C ASN A 144 5.99 15.48 4.78
N ASN A 145 6.42 14.42 5.45
CA ASN A 145 6.32 14.32 6.91
C ASN A 145 7.14 15.41 7.61
N SER A 146 8.32 15.71 7.11
CA SER A 146 9.15 16.83 7.60
C SER A 146 8.44 18.18 7.41
N ASN A 147 7.88 18.44 6.22
CA ASN A 147 7.11 19.65 5.96
C ASN A 147 5.84 19.77 6.81
N ALA A 148 5.18 18.65 7.12
CA ALA A 148 3.98 18.60 7.95
C ALA A 148 4.25 18.93 9.43
N THR A 149 5.48 18.73 9.90
CA THR A 149 5.87 18.97 11.30
C THR A 149 6.58 20.32 11.46
N ARG A 150 7.33 20.76 10.46
CA ARG A 150 8.05 22.03 10.45
C ARG A 150 7.09 23.24 10.59
N ASP A 151 7.59 24.31 11.20
CA ASP A 151 6.85 25.56 11.44
C ASP A 151 5.51 25.36 12.15
N ASN A 152 5.48 24.45 13.14
CA ASN A 152 4.27 24.05 13.89
C ASN A 152 3.15 23.51 13.00
N GLY A 153 3.52 22.82 11.92
CA GLY A 153 2.60 22.24 10.95
C GLY A 153 1.77 23.26 10.16
N LYS A 154 2.32 24.47 9.97
CA LYS A 154 1.65 25.55 9.23
C LYS A 154 1.89 25.53 7.72
N ARG A 155 2.77 24.65 7.22
CA ARG A 155 3.08 24.55 5.78
C ARG A 155 1.98 23.89 4.95
N PHE A 156 1.15 23.06 5.58
CA PHE A 156 0.01 22.43 4.91
C PHE A 156 -1.31 22.97 5.46
N LYS A 157 -2.25 23.21 4.56
CA LYS A 157 -3.63 23.57 4.93
C LYS A 157 -4.29 22.35 5.58
N LYS A 158 -4.88 22.52 6.76
CA LYS A 158 -5.64 21.45 7.42
C LYS A 158 -6.94 21.20 6.63
N GLY A 159 -7.19 19.94 6.25
CA GLY A 159 -8.45 19.52 5.62
C GLY A 159 -8.54 19.74 4.10
N ALA A 160 -7.41 19.77 3.40
CA ALA A 160 -7.37 19.63 1.94
C ALA A 160 -7.44 18.15 1.53
#